data_AF-A0A7J8E2E9-F1
#
_entry.id   AF-A0A7J8E2E9-F1
#
_cell.length_a   1.000
_cell.length_b   1.000
_cell.length_c   1.000
_cell.angle_alpha   90.00
_cell.angle_beta   90.00
_cell.angle_gamma   90.00
#
_symmetry.space_group_name_H-M   'P 1'
#
loop_
_entity.id
_entity.type
_entity.pdbx_description
1 polymer ?
#
loop_
_entity_poly.entity_id
_entity_poly.type
_entity_poly.pdbx_seq_one_letter_code
_entity_poly.pdbx_strand_id
1 'polypeptide(L)'
;MELAHSLLLNEDALAQITEAKRPVFIFEWLRFLDKVLVAANKTDVKEKQKKLVEQLTGLISSSPGPPTRKLLAKNLAALYSIGDTFTVFQTLEKCNDIIRSKDDTAAYLPTKL
;
A
#
# COMPACT_ATOMS: atom_id res chain seq x y z
N MET A 1 -18.83 -10.81 3.24
CA MET A 1 -17.95 -9.62 3.13
C MET A 1 -17.30 -9.32 4.49
N GLU A 2 -16.56 -10.28 5.07
CA GLU A 2 -15.86 -10.10 6.36
C GLU A 2 -14.33 -10.20 6.25
N LEU A 3 -13.81 -10.67 5.11
CA LEU A 3 -12.38 -10.93 4.89
C LEU A 3 -11.52 -9.67 4.77
N ALA A 4 -12.15 -8.52 4.46
CA ALA A 4 -11.48 -7.22 4.35
C ALA A 4 -11.48 -6.42 5.67
N HIS A 5 -12.10 -6.93 6.74
CA HIS A 5 -12.21 -6.24 8.03
C HIS A 5 -11.09 -6.61 9.02
N SER A 6 -9.89 -6.93 8.52
CA SER A 6 -8.72 -7.20 9.34
C SER A 6 -7.69 -6.09 9.18
N LEU A 7 -6.90 -5.86 10.23
CA LEU A 7 -5.81 -4.88 10.20
C LEU A 7 -4.76 -5.25 9.13
N LEU A 8 -4.63 -6.53 8.79
CA LEU A 8 -3.73 -7.03 7.76
C LEU A 8 -4.52 -7.44 6.52
N LEU A 9 -3.93 -7.25 5.34
CA LEU A 9 -4.52 -7.72 4.10
C LEU A 9 -4.50 -9.25 4.11
N ASN A 10 -5.66 -9.88 3.91
CA ASN A 10 -5.77 -11.32 3.83
C ASN A 10 -5.34 -11.79 2.43
N GLU A 11 -4.08 -12.23 2.32
CA GLU A 11 -3.48 -12.69 1.07
C GLU A 11 -4.12 -13.99 0.56
N ASP A 12 -4.61 -14.84 1.47
CA ASP A 12 -5.32 -16.08 1.12
C ASP A 12 -6.68 -15.76 0.47
N ALA A 13 -7.41 -14.82 1.07
CA ALA A 13 -8.64 -14.29 0.48
C ALA A 13 -8.37 -13.61 -0.87
N LEU A 14 -7.27 -12.86 -0.99
CA LEU A 14 -6.87 -12.23 -2.24
C LEU A 14 -6.56 -13.27 -3.34
N ALA A 15 -5.94 -14.40 -2.98
CA ALA A 15 -5.62 -15.49 -3.90
C ALA A 15 -6.90 -16.17 -4.42
N GLN A 16 -7.90 -16.33 -3.55
CA GLN A 16 -9.20 -16.91 -3.90
C GLN A 16 -10.08 -15.96 -4.73
N ILE A 17 -9.80 -14.65 -4.72
CA ILE A 17 -10.54 -13.65 -5.50
C ILE A 17 -10.04 -13.62 -6.96
N THR A 18 -10.99 -13.59 -7.89
CA THR A 18 -10.75 -13.44 -9.33
C THR A 18 -9.95 -12.16 -9.61
N GLU A 19 -8.99 -12.22 -10.53
CA GLU A 19 -8.06 -11.13 -10.83
C GLU A 19 -8.74 -9.78 -11.06
N ALA A 20 -9.87 -9.75 -11.79
CA ALA A 20 -10.67 -8.55 -12.04
C ALA A 20 -11.22 -7.88 -10.76
N LYS A 21 -11.45 -8.64 -9.69
CA LYS A 21 -12.00 -8.15 -8.42
C LYS A 21 -10.91 -7.83 -7.39
N ARG A 22 -9.65 -8.24 -7.60
CA ARG A 22 -8.55 -7.97 -6.66
C ARG A 22 -8.32 -6.48 -6.41
N PRO A 23 -8.32 -5.59 -7.42
CA PRO A 23 -8.15 -4.15 -7.18
C PRO A 23 -9.27 -3.56 -6.31
N VAL A 24 -10.50 -4.06 -6.47
CA VAL A 24 -11.66 -3.63 -5.68
C VAL A 24 -11.50 -4.07 -4.23
N PHE A 25 -11.12 -5.33 -4.00
CA PHE A 25 -10.88 -5.85 -2.66
C PHE A 25 -9.77 -5.09 -1.93
N ILE A 26 -8.65 -4.81 -2.62
CA ILE A 26 -7.56 -4.01 -2.07
C ILE A 26 -8.05 -2.60 -1.72
N PHE A 27 -8.83 -1.97 -2.60
CA PHE A 27 -9.35 -0.62 -2.37
C PHE A 27 -10.30 -0.58 -1.16
N GLU A 28 -11.19 -1.56 -1.02
CA GLU A 28 -12.07 -1.69 0.14
C GLU A 28 -11.28 -1.91 1.44
N TRP A 29 -10.27 -2.80 1.40
CA TRP A 29 -9.38 -3.03 2.54
C TRP A 29 -8.63 -1.75 2.94
N LEU A 30 -8.06 -1.02 1.98
CA LEU A 30 -7.37 0.25 2.24
C LEU A 30 -8.30 1.32 2.84
N ARG A 31 -9.59 1.32 2.45
CA ARG A 31 -10.58 2.26 3.00
C ARG A 31 -10.98 1.87 4.42
N PHE A 32 -11.06 0.57 4.70
CA PHE A 32 -11.27 0.07 6.05
C PHE A 32 -10.05 0.39 6.93
N LEU A 33 -8.85 0.12 6.44
CA LEU A 33 -7.60 0.38 7.14
C LEU A 33 -7.46 1.85 7.54
N ASP A 34 -7.83 2.80 6.67
CA ASP A 34 -7.77 4.25 6.96
C ASP A 34 -8.63 4.62 8.17
N LYS A 35 -9.81 4.01 8.28
CA LYS A 35 -10.70 4.22 9.44
C LYS A 35 -10.18 3.54 10.70
N VAL A 36 -9.71 2.31 10.56
CA VAL A 36 -9.25 1.52 11.71
C VAL A 36 -7.95 2.07 12.26
N LEU A 37 -7.00 2.49 11.43
CA LEU A 37 -5.75 3.09 11.90
C LEU A 37 -6.02 4.30 12.80
N VAL A 38 -6.97 5.16 12.43
CA VAL A 38 -7.36 6.34 13.25
C VAL A 38 -7.99 5.93 14.60
N ALA A 39 -8.69 4.79 14.64
CA ALA A 39 -9.36 4.30 15.85
C ALA A 39 -8.55 3.28 16.66
N ALA A 40 -7.45 2.76 16.11
CA ALA A 40 -6.68 1.66 16.69
C ALA A 40 -5.71 2.16 17.78
N ASN A 41 -5.44 1.29 18.76
CA ASN A 41 -4.47 1.57 19.80
C ASN A 41 -3.04 1.56 19.24
N LYS A 42 -2.21 2.48 19.74
CA LYS A 42 -0.80 2.59 19.34
C LYS A 42 -0.02 1.28 19.49
N THR A 43 -0.28 0.51 20.55
CA THR A 43 0.40 -0.77 20.81
C THR A 43 0.08 -1.81 19.72
N ASP A 44 -1.21 -1.98 19.41
CA ASP A 44 -1.66 -2.91 18.37
C ASP A 44 -1.12 -2.54 16.99
N VAL A 45 -1.09 -1.24 16.69
CA VAL A 45 -0.53 -0.71 15.45
C VAL A 45 0.96 -1.00 15.37
N LYS A 46 1.74 -0.72 16.43
CA LYS A 46 3.19 -0.95 16.46
C LYS A 46 3.55 -2.43 16.27
N GLU A 47 2.84 -3.36 16.90
CA GLU A 47 3.09 -4.79 16.73
C GLU A 47 2.88 -5.25 15.28
N LYS A 48 1.84 -4.73 14.61
CA LYS A 48 1.48 -5.14 13.25
C LYS A 48 2.10 -4.24 12.17
N GLN A 49 2.74 -3.15 12.56
CA GLN A 49 3.25 -2.13 11.65
C GLN A 49 4.25 -2.68 10.65
N LYS A 50 5.20 -3.51 11.08
CA LYS A 50 6.22 -4.06 10.18
C LYS A 50 5.58 -4.78 8.99
N LYS A 51 4.58 -5.63 9.27
CA LYS A 51 3.84 -6.39 8.25
C LYS A 51 2.93 -5.49 7.41
N LEU A 52 2.30 -4.50 8.02
CA LEU A 52 1.51 -3.48 7.30
C LEU A 52 2.35 -2.70 6.29
N VAL A 53 3.52 -2.22 6.70
CA VAL A 53 4.45 -1.49 5.83
C VAL A 53 4.87 -2.37 4.65
N GLU A 54 5.21 -3.62 4.90
CA GLU A 54 5.57 -4.58 3.85
C GLU A 54 4.45 -4.76 2.82
N GLN A 55 3.21 -5.01 3.28
CA GLN A 55 2.05 -5.17 2.41
C GLN A 55 1.74 -3.88 1.62
N LEU A 56 1.72 -2.72 2.29
CA LEU A 56 1.45 -1.43 1.64
C LEU A 56 2.53 -1.11 0.59
N THR A 57 3.79 -1.41 0.87
CA THR A 57 4.89 -1.18 -0.08
C THR A 57 4.80 -2.13 -1.28
N GLY A 58 4.45 -3.40 -1.06
CA GLY A 58 4.17 -4.34 -2.15
C GLY A 58 3.02 -3.88 -3.06
N LEU A 59 1.97 -3.29 -2.47
CA LEU A 59 0.87 -2.69 -3.22
C LEU A 59 1.26 -1.43 -3.98
N ILE A 60 2.28 -0.67 -3.56
CA ILE A 60 2.78 0.49 -4.34
C ILE A 60 3.52 -0.01 -5.58
N SER A 61 4.31 -1.08 -5.45
CA SER A 61 5.04 -1.71 -6.56
C SER A 61 4.12 -2.27 -7.64
N SER A 62 2.90 -2.70 -7.30
CA SER A 62 1.92 -3.23 -8.26
C SER A 62 1.25 -2.17 -9.14
N SER A 63 1.72 -0.91 -9.10
CA SER A 63 1.26 0.17 -9.97
C SER A 63 -0.25 0.44 -9.92
N PRO A 64 -0.84 0.63 -8.73
CA PRO A 64 -2.28 0.79 -8.59
C PRO A 64 -2.75 2.13 -9.20
N GLY A 65 -4.05 2.21 -9.49
CA GLY A 65 -4.66 3.41 -10.08
C GLY A 65 -4.54 4.65 -9.19
N PRO A 66 -4.74 5.86 -9.75
CA PRO A 66 -4.64 7.14 -9.02
C PRO A 66 -5.40 7.19 -7.66
N PRO A 67 -6.66 6.75 -7.55
CA PRO A 67 -7.39 6.81 -6.27
C PRO A 67 -6.78 5.89 -5.21
N THR A 68 -6.33 4.70 -5.61
CA THR A 68 -5.68 3.73 -4.72
C THR A 68 -4.33 4.23 -4.24
N ARG A 69 -3.54 4.89 -5.10
CA ARG A 69 -2.26 5.53 -4.70
C ARG A 69 -2.46 6.59 -3.62
N LYS A 70 -3.48 7.45 -3.76
CA LYS A 70 -3.82 8.46 -2.75
C LYS A 70 -4.17 7.81 -1.41
N LEU A 71 -4.90 6.70 -1.44
CA LEU A 71 -5.31 5.98 -0.24
C LEU A 71 -4.13 5.24 0.42
N LEU A 72 -3.21 4.67 -0.35
CA LEU A 72 -1.97 4.07 0.16
C LEU A 72 -1.10 5.10 0.88
N ALA A 73 -0.89 6.27 0.27
CA ALA A 73 -0.11 7.35 0.88
C ALA A 73 -0.73 7.82 2.20
N LYS A 74 -2.05 7.98 2.23
CA LYS A 74 -2.79 8.37 3.45
C LYS A 74 -2.65 7.33 4.56
N ASN A 75 -2.81 6.05 4.22
CA ASN A 75 -2.66 4.95 5.19
C ASN A 75 -1.24 4.85 5.75
N LEU A 76 -0.22 4.98 4.91
CA LEU A 76 1.19 5.00 5.36
C LEU A 76 1.46 6.19 6.29
N ALA A 77 0.96 7.38 5.95
CA ALA A 77 1.10 8.56 6.80
C ALA A 77 0.42 8.37 8.17
N ALA A 78 -0.80 7.82 8.20
CA ALA A 78 -1.50 7.50 9.44
C ALA A 78 -0.75 6.43 10.26
N LEU A 79 -0.27 5.38 9.60
CA LEU A 79 0.49 4.30 10.22
C LEU A 79 1.74 4.84 10.93
N TYR A 80 2.51 5.71 10.28
CA TYR A 80 3.70 6.30 10.86
C TYR A 80 3.43 7.41 11.88
N SER A 81 2.29 8.09 11.79
CA SER A 81 1.89 9.11 12.78
C SER A 81 1.49 8.48 14.12
N ILE A 82 0.92 7.27 14.09
CA ILE A 82 0.37 6.58 15.27
C ILE A 82 1.38 5.55 15.80
N GLY A 83 2.06 4.87 14.88
CA GLY A 83 3.04 3.83 15.15
C GLY A 83 4.44 4.36 15.42
N ASP A 84 5.42 3.64 14.90
CA ASP A 84 6.85 3.88 15.07
C ASP A 84 7.46 4.54 13.84
N THR A 85 8.24 5.61 13.99
CA THR A 85 8.78 6.36 12.85
C THR A 85 10.13 5.83 12.34
N PHE A 86 10.70 4.80 12.97
CA PHE A 86 12.07 4.33 12.68
C PHE A 86 12.28 3.88 11.23
N THR A 87 11.26 3.28 10.60
CA THR A 87 11.35 2.79 9.22
C THR A 87 10.76 3.74 8.17
N VAL A 88 10.35 4.95 8.56
CA VAL A 88 9.76 5.95 7.63
C VAL A 88 10.68 6.20 6.45
N PHE A 89 11.97 6.44 6.71
CA PHE A 89 12.96 6.74 5.68
C PHE A 89 13.14 5.58 4.70
N GLN A 90 13.20 4.34 5.17
CA GLN A 90 13.33 3.16 4.29
C GLN A 90 12.10 2.98 3.40
N THR A 91 10.90 3.27 3.92
CA THR A 91 9.67 3.19 3.13
C THR A 91 9.58 4.33 2.13
N LEU A 92 10.01 5.54 2.49
CA LEU A 92 10.11 6.67 1.56
C LEU A 92 11.12 6.39 0.44
N GLU A 93 12.28 5.82 0.78
CA GLU A 93 13.31 5.42 -0.18
C GLU A 93 12.75 4.39 -1.17
N LYS A 94 12.07 3.33 -0.69
CA LYS A 94 11.37 2.38 -1.56
C LYS A 94 10.32 3.05 -2.45
N CYS A 95 9.56 4.00 -1.93
CA CYS A 95 8.57 4.73 -2.74
C CYS A 95 9.26 5.55 -3.84
N ASN A 96 10.38 6.21 -3.54
CA ASN A 96 11.18 6.96 -4.50
C ASN A 96 11.78 6.05 -5.57
N ASP A 97 12.28 4.88 -5.20
CA ASP A 97 12.82 3.90 -6.15
C ASP A 97 11.74 3.42 -7.12
N ILE A 98 10.52 3.16 -6.64
CA ILE A 98 9.39 2.76 -7.49
C ILE A 98 9.01 3.88 -8.49
N ILE A 99 9.09 5.14 -8.06
CA ILE A 99 8.82 6.30 -8.93
C ILE A 99 9.93 6.42 -9.98
N ARG A 100 11.21 6.35 -9.56
CA ARG A 100 12.39 6.48 -10.42
C ARG A 100 12.46 5.35 -11.45
N SER A 101 12.26 4.10 -11.02
CA SER A 101 12.22 2.90 -11.87
C SER A 101 11.20 2.99 -13.01
N LYS A 102 10.14 3.79 -12.85
CA LYS A 102 9.09 3.98 -13.86
C LYS A 102 9.44 5.01 -14.94
N ASP A 103 10.35 5.92 -14.64
CA ASP A 103 10.75 7.00 -15.56
C ASP A 103 11.79 6.50 -16.58
N ASP A 104 12.66 5.57 -16.17
CA ASP A 104 13.76 5.05 -17.00
C ASP A 104 13.34 4.20 -18.23
N THR A 105 12.05 3.96 -18.46
CA THR A 105 11.56 3.23 -19.67
C THR A 105 11.09 4.17 -20.80
N ALA A 106 11.04 5.49 -20.59
CA ALA A 106 10.58 6.45 -21.59
C ALA A 106 11.73 7.12 -22.37
N ALA A 107 12.71 6.37 -22.89
CA ALA A 107 13.74 6.94 -23.76
C ALA A 107 14.34 5.96 -24.78
N TYR A 108 13.50 5.27 -25.56
CA TYR A 108 13.97 4.79 -26.87
C TYR A 108 12.82 4.69 -27.87
N LEU A 109 12.28 5.84 -28.27
CA LEU A 109 11.62 5.93 -29.58
C LEU A 109 12.71 6.36 -30.57
N PRO A 110 13.16 5.48 -31.49
CA PRO A 110 14.06 5.89 -32.55
C PRO A 110 13.28 6.80 -33.49
N THR A 111 13.53 8.11 -33.43
CA THR A 111 13.03 9.07 -34.40
C THR A 111 13.63 8.72 -35.76
N LYS A 112 12.85 8.05 -36.61
CA LYS A 112 13.17 7.89 -38.03
C LYS A 112 12.88 9.22 -38.71
N LEU A 113 13.94 9.89 -39.15
CA LEU A 113 13.87 10.98 -40.13
C LEU A 113 14.11 10.40 -41.52
#